data_AF-A0A6V7UQD4-F1
#
_entry.id   AF-A0A6V7UQD4-F1
#
_cell.length_a   1.000
_cell.length_b   1.000
_cell.length_c   1.000
_cell.angle_alpha   90.00
_cell.angle_beta   90.00
_cell.angle_gamma   90.00
#
_symmetry.space_group_name_H-M   'P 1'
#
loop_
_entity.id
_entity.type
_entity.pdbx_description
1 polymer ?
#
loop_
_entity_poly.entity_id
_entity_poly.type
_entity_poly.pdbx_seq_one_letter_code
_entity_poly.pdbx_strand_id
1 'polypeptide(L)'
;MTDNYNINNTLYTTHINPQFYSDLFLPAFIKWIISLPGIINNLALICVTFREKSLRGPCNLLLALGALFDFFYLFGFTIPFLLALTTINFIPLQTCFYIQAIPLISLFASVNTVLFVGIDRLLNVILSLKYHSLNKPIYFTIVSCGILVYPIYAVSLTISGVWSHPNWLI
;
A
#
# COMPACT_ATOMS: atom_id res chain seq x y z
N MET A 1 6.71 -12.76 -35.39
CA MET A 1 6.15 -12.00 -36.53
C MET A 1 4.64 -11.95 -36.33
N THR A 2 4.13 -10.72 -36.26
CA THR A 2 2.73 -10.28 -36.05
C THR A 2 2.10 -10.65 -34.71
N ASP A 3 2.49 -9.88 -33.69
CA ASP A 3 1.83 -9.78 -32.40
C ASP A 3 0.43 -9.18 -32.58
N ASN A 4 -0.60 -9.94 -32.20
CA ASN A 4 -1.98 -9.45 -32.13
C ASN A 4 -2.15 -8.59 -30.87
N TYR A 5 -1.45 -7.46 -30.81
CA TYR A 5 -1.83 -6.38 -29.91
C TYR A 5 -3.27 -6.00 -30.25
N ASN A 6 -4.10 -5.76 -29.24
CA ASN A 6 -5.40 -5.12 -29.46
C ASN A 6 -5.13 -3.70 -30.00
N ILE A 7 -5.02 -3.58 -31.33
CA ILE A 7 -4.75 -2.36 -32.11
C ILE A 7 -5.84 -1.29 -31.86
N ASN A 8 -6.91 -1.67 -31.17
CA ASN A 8 -8.03 -0.81 -30.80
C ASN A 8 -7.81 -0.07 -29.46
N ASN A 9 -6.71 -0.32 -28.75
CA ASN A 9 -6.44 0.34 -27.47
C ASN A 9 -5.72 1.67 -27.74
N THR A 10 -6.50 2.74 -27.84
CA THR A 10 -6.03 4.08 -28.23
C THR A 10 -4.82 4.54 -27.42
N LEU A 11 -4.82 4.32 -26.10
CA LEU A 11 -3.71 4.64 -25.20
C LEU A 11 -2.40 3.94 -25.59
N TYR A 12 -2.46 2.66 -25.94
CA TYR A 12 -1.27 1.89 -26.31
C TYR A 12 -0.70 2.41 -27.64
N THR A 13 -1.55 2.58 -28.64
CA THR A 13 -1.15 3.09 -29.96
C THR A 13 -0.57 4.52 -29.90
N THR A 14 -1.03 5.35 -28.97
CA THR A 14 -0.56 6.74 -28.83
C THR A 14 0.75 6.86 -28.03
N HIS A 15 1.06 5.91 -27.14
CA HIS A 15 2.19 6.05 -26.19
C HIS A 15 3.26 4.94 -26.30
N ILE A 16 3.20 4.09 -27.34
CA ILE A 16 4.12 2.96 -27.52
C ILE A 16 5.59 3.39 -27.70
N ASN A 17 5.82 4.56 -28.28
CA ASN A 17 7.17 5.07 -28.50
C ASN A 17 7.75 5.59 -27.17
N PRO A 18 9.01 5.28 -26.85
CA PRO A 18 9.68 5.82 -25.66
C PRO A 18 9.95 7.31 -25.88
N GLN A 19 8.96 8.12 -25.53
CA GLN A 19 8.97 9.57 -25.60
C GLN A 19 8.32 10.13 -24.33
N PHE A 20 8.61 11.40 -24.05
CA PHE A 20 8.00 12.11 -22.94
C PHE A 20 6.56 12.48 -23.29
N TYR A 21 5.60 11.91 -22.55
CA TYR A 21 4.19 12.26 -22.65
C TYR A 21 3.76 13.02 -21.39
N SER A 22 3.33 14.28 -21.56
CA SER A 22 2.80 15.11 -20.48
C SER A 22 1.62 14.47 -19.77
N ASP A 23 0.82 13.69 -20.50
CA ASP A 23 -0.42 13.09 -20.02
C ASP A 23 -0.17 11.96 -19.01
N LEU A 24 0.99 11.30 -19.09
CA LEU A 24 1.45 10.30 -18.12
C LEU A 24 2.26 10.95 -16.99
N PHE A 25 3.09 11.94 -17.33
CA PHE A 25 3.96 12.61 -16.37
C PHE A 25 3.19 13.45 -15.35
N LEU A 26 2.25 14.28 -15.80
CA LEU A 26 1.53 15.21 -14.94
C LEU A 26 0.78 14.51 -13.79
N PRO A 27 -0.04 13.47 -14.02
CA PRO A 27 -0.73 12.78 -12.91
C PRO A 27 0.25 12.04 -11.99
N ALA A 28 1.34 11.48 -12.51
CA ALA A 28 2.35 10.80 -11.70
C ALA A 28 3.09 11.80 -10.78
N PHE A 29 3.46 12.96 -11.32
CA PHE A 29 4.11 14.04 -10.59
C PHE A 29 3.22 14.64 -9.51
N ILE A 30 1.94 14.92 -9.83
CA ILE A 30 0.98 15.45 -8.85
C ILE A 30 0.78 14.47 -7.70
N LYS A 31 0.57 13.18 -7.98
CA LYS A 31 0.42 12.15 -6.94
C LYS A 31 1.66 12.05 -6.07
N TRP A 32 2.85 12.09 -6.68
CA TRP A 32 4.11 12.04 -5.95
C TRP A 32 4.27 13.24 -5.02
N ILE A 33 4.00 14.46 -5.47
CA ILE A 33 4.05 15.67 -4.63
C ILE A 33 3.06 15.58 -3.46
N ILE A 34 1.81 15.19 -3.72
CA ILE A 34 0.78 15.05 -2.68
C ILE A 34 1.16 13.97 -1.65
N SER A 35 1.94 12.96 -2.06
CA SER A 35 2.39 11.89 -1.17
C SER A 35 3.48 12.34 -0.17
N LEU A 36 4.28 13.37 -0.48
CA LEU A 36 5.44 13.77 0.33
C LEU A 36 5.09 14.13 1.78
N PRO A 37 4.06 14.97 2.06
CA PRO A 37 3.67 15.26 3.44
C PRO A 37 3.24 14.01 4.19
N GLY A 38 2.55 13.09 3.51
CA GLY A 38 2.13 11.83 4.09
C GLY A 38 3.32 10.93 4.44
N ILE A 39 4.33 10.84 3.56
CA ILE A 39 5.56 10.08 3.83
C ILE A 39 6.29 10.64 5.06
N ILE A 40 6.47 11.97 5.11
CA ILE A 40 7.19 12.65 6.20
C ILE A 40 6.45 12.49 7.53
N ASN A 41 5.13 12.77 7.55
CA ASN A 41 4.34 12.74 8.77
C ASN A 41 4.17 11.32 9.33
N ASN A 42 3.96 10.32 8.46
CA ASN A 42 3.87 8.93 8.91
C ASN A 42 5.21 8.43 9.45
N LEU A 43 6.32 8.78 8.83
CA LEU A 43 7.65 8.45 9.35
C LEU A 43 7.91 9.13 10.70
N ALA A 44 7.53 10.40 10.85
CA ALA A 44 7.63 11.11 12.12
C ALA A 44 6.81 10.44 13.23
N LEU A 45 5.58 9.99 12.93
CA LEU A 45 4.71 9.31 13.89
C LEU A 45 5.32 7.97 14.37
N ILE A 46 5.90 7.20 13.45
CA ILE A 46 6.64 5.97 13.77
C ILE A 46 7.82 6.32 14.70
N CYS A 47 8.66 7.28 14.32
CA CYS A 47 9.84 7.69 15.09
C CYS A 47 9.47 8.14 16.51
N VAL A 48 8.44 8.98 16.68
CA VAL A 48 8.00 9.46 17.99
C VAL A 48 7.48 8.32 18.86
N THR A 49 6.70 7.40 18.28
CA THR A 49 6.15 6.25 19.03
C THR A 49 7.25 5.31 19.54
N PHE A 50 8.30 5.09 18.74
CA PHE A 50 9.45 4.30 19.17
C PHE A 50 10.40 5.06 20.09
N ARG A 51 10.50 6.38 19.99
CA ARG A 51 11.35 7.18 20.89
C ARG A 51 10.75 7.27 22.30
N GLU A 52 9.46 7.54 22.40
CA GLU A 52 8.80 7.79 23.68
C GLU A 52 8.19 6.52 24.27
N LYS A 53 8.79 6.01 25.36
CA LYS A 53 8.28 4.81 26.05
C LYS A 53 6.87 5.00 26.61
N SER A 54 6.53 6.22 27.01
CA SER A 54 5.20 6.60 27.52
C SER A 54 4.11 6.43 26.45
N LEU A 55 4.46 6.54 25.17
CA LEU A 55 3.53 6.39 24.06
C LEU A 55 3.37 4.95 23.58
N ARG A 56 4.08 3.94 24.12
CA ARG A 56 4.01 2.54 23.63
C ARG A 56 2.82 1.74 24.15
N GLY A 57 1.67 2.40 24.32
CA GLY A 57 0.40 1.72 24.57
C GLY A 57 -0.08 0.93 23.35
N PRO A 58 -0.96 -0.08 23.52
CA PRO A 58 -1.46 -0.92 22.44
C PRO A 58 -2.11 -0.12 21.30
N CYS A 59 -3.00 0.84 21.61
CA CYS A 59 -3.61 1.72 20.61
C CYS A 59 -2.57 2.53 19.82
N ASN A 60 -1.55 3.06 20.49
CA ASN A 60 -0.54 3.89 19.85
C ASN A 60 0.42 3.06 18.98
N LEU A 61 0.69 1.82 19.39
CA LEU A 61 1.43 0.86 18.56
C LEU A 61 0.63 0.48 17.30
N LEU A 62 -0.70 0.34 17.41
CA LEU A 62 -1.56 0.12 16.24
C LEU A 62 -1.57 1.35 15.31
N LEU A 63 -1.57 2.57 15.86
CA LEU A 63 -1.43 3.79 15.05
C LEU A 63 -0.06 3.85 14.35
N ALA A 64 1.03 3.49 15.03
CA ALA A 64 2.35 3.41 14.43
C ALA A 64 2.45 2.32 13.34
N LEU A 65 1.76 1.19 13.53
CA LEU A 65 1.64 0.15 12.52
C LEU A 65 0.87 0.65 11.28
N GLY A 66 -0.23 1.39 11.49
CA GLY A 66 -0.98 2.02 10.41
C GLY A 66 -0.12 3.02 9.63
N ALA A 67 0.63 3.85 10.35
CA ALA A 67 1.57 4.80 9.77
C ALA A 67 2.68 4.11 8.93
N LEU A 68 3.14 2.94 9.37
CA LEU A 68 4.09 2.13 8.60
C LEU A 68 3.48 1.66 7.27
N PHE A 69 2.22 1.22 7.28
CA PHE A 69 1.52 0.85 6.05
C PHE A 69 1.28 2.06 5.14
N ASP A 70 0.83 3.19 5.69
CA ASP A 70 0.65 4.42 4.91
C ASP A 70 1.96 4.89 4.28
N PHE A 71 3.09 4.78 4.99
CA PHE A 71 4.42 5.07 4.45
C PHE A 71 4.72 4.22 3.21
N PHE A 72 4.58 2.90 3.28
CA PHE A 72 4.87 2.01 2.15
C PHE A 72 3.90 2.24 0.97
N TYR A 73 2.62 2.48 1.25
CA TYR A 73 1.64 2.79 0.22
C TYR A 73 1.99 4.09 -0.52
N LEU A 74 2.26 5.17 0.23
CA LEU A 74 2.60 6.47 -0.34
C LEU A 74 3.94 6.45 -1.07
N PHE A 75 4.93 5.73 -0.53
CA PHE A 75 6.22 5.54 -1.18
C PHE A 75 6.07 4.84 -2.55
N GLY A 76 5.02 4.02 -2.71
CA GLY A 76 4.64 3.39 -3.97
C GLY A 76 4.41 4.37 -5.12
N PHE A 77 4.01 5.62 -4.85
CA PHE A 77 3.85 6.65 -5.89
C PHE A 77 5.17 7.13 -6.51
N THR A 78 6.32 6.79 -5.91
CA THR A 78 7.65 7.06 -6.48
C THR A 78 7.87 6.25 -7.76
N ILE A 79 7.34 5.03 -7.84
CA ILE A 79 7.50 4.15 -9.00
C ILE A 79 6.91 4.77 -10.28
N PRO A 80 5.60 5.11 -10.37
CA PRO A 80 5.04 5.68 -11.58
C PRO A 80 5.67 7.04 -11.94
N PHE A 81 6.12 7.81 -10.95
CA PHE A 81 6.85 9.05 -11.21
C PHE A 81 8.20 8.81 -11.89
N LEU A 82 9.01 7.86 -11.39
CA LEU A 82 10.29 7.52 -12.00
C LEU A 82 10.13 6.95 -13.41
N LEU A 83 9.09 6.15 -13.66
CA LEU A 83 8.80 5.60 -14.99
C LEU A 83 8.42 6.67 -16.01
N ALA A 84 7.57 7.61 -15.60
CA ALA A 84 7.23 8.75 -16.45
C ALA A 84 8.44 9.66 -16.72
N LEU A 85 9.38 9.75 -15.77
CA LEU A 85 10.62 10.52 -15.93
C LEU A 85 11.62 9.83 -16.88
N THR A 86 11.72 8.49 -16.84
CA THR A 86 12.62 7.71 -17.71
C THR A 86 12.03 7.41 -19.08
N THR A 87 10.86 7.97 -19.42
CA THR A 87 10.13 7.77 -20.70
C THR A 87 9.69 6.31 -20.95
N ILE A 88 9.63 5.50 -19.89
CA ILE A 88 9.09 4.13 -19.93
C ILE A 88 7.58 4.22 -19.72
N ASN A 89 6.84 4.26 -20.83
CA ASN A 89 5.39 4.47 -20.81
C ASN A 89 4.59 3.21 -20.49
N PHE A 90 5.12 2.03 -20.83
CA PHE A 90 4.47 0.75 -20.58
C PHE A 90 5.43 -0.25 -19.97
N ILE A 91 4.93 -0.98 -18.97
CA ILE A 91 5.62 -2.10 -18.34
C ILE A 91 4.72 -3.33 -18.49
N PRO A 92 5.29 -4.52 -18.73
CA PRO A 92 4.55 -5.77 -18.68
C PRO A 92 3.73 -5.90 -17.39
N LEU A 93 2.50 -6.39 -17.51
CA LEU A 93 1.56 -6.48 -16.38
C LEU A 93 2.13 -7.29 -15.21
N GLN A 94 2.88 -8.37 -15.49
CA GLN A 94 3.57 -9.17 -14.46
C GLN A 94 4.51 -8.31 -13.61
N THR A 95 5.41 -7.59 -14.27
CA THR A 95 6.41 -6.74 -13.60
C THR A 95 5.73 -5.62 -12.83
N CYS A 96 4.71 -4.99 -13.40
CA CYS A 96 3.90 -3.98 -12.74
C CYS A 96 3.27 -4.51 -11.44
N PHE A 97 2.71 -5.73 -11.50
CA PHE A 97 2.09 -6.37 -10.34
C PHE A 97 3.10 -6.67 -9.23
N TYR A 98 4.25 -7.26 -9.55
CA TYR A 98 5.29 -7.54 -8.54
C TYR A 98 5.83 -6.26 -7.88
N ILE A 99 5.98 -5.19 -8.66
CA ILE A 99 6.40 -3.88 -8.14
C ILE A 99 5.32 -3.27 -7.24
N GLN A 100 4.04 -3.39 -7.60
CA GLN A 100 2.92 -2.83 -6.83
C GLN A 100 2.40 -3.73 -5.71
N ALA A 101 2.88 -4.96 -5.58
CA ALA A 101 2.41 -5.91 -4.57
C ALA A 101 2.56 -5.36 -3.15
N ILE A 102 3.71 -4.76 -2.82
CA ILE A 102 3.95 -4.16 -1.49
C ILE A 102 2.99 -2.96 -1.26
N PRO A 103 2.93 -1.92 -2.12
CA PRO A 103 1.96 -0.84 -1.98
C PRO A 103 0.51 -1.33 -1.84
N LEU A 104 0.13 -2.39 -2.54
CA LEU A 104 -1.22 -2.95 -2.48
C LEU A 104 -1.52 -3.65 -1.14
N ILE A 105 -0.58 -4.44 -0.62
CA ILE A 105 -0.68 -5.00 0.74
C ILE A 105 -0.82 -3.88 1.75
N SER A 106 0.03 -2.85 1.64
CA SER A 106 0.04 -1.70 2.53
C SER A 106 -1.27 -0.91 2.50
N LEU A 107 -1.88 -0.71 1.33
CA LEU A 107 -3.17 -0.05 1.21
C LEU A 107 -4.26 -0.79 2.00
N PHE A 108 -4.41 -2.09 1.78
CA PHE A 108 -5.43 -2.88 2.47
C PHE A 108 -5.13 -3.01 3.98
N ALA A 109 -3.86 -3.16 4.35
CA ALA A 109 -3.43 -3.24 5.74
C ALA A 109 -3.69 -1.92 6.48
N SER A 110 -3.48 -0.76 5.85
CA SER A 110 -3.79 0.55 6.43
C SER A 110 -5.28 0.68 6.75
N VAL A 111 -6.16 0.36 5.80
CA VAL A 111 -7.62 0.42 5.99
C VAL A 111 -8.06 -0.51 7.13
N ASN A 112 -7.55 -1.74 7.16
CA ASN A 112 -7.82 -2.67 8.25
C ASN A 112 -7.32 -2.15 9.60
N THR A 113 -6.14 -1.53 9.62
CA THR A 113 -5.58 -0.96 10.86
C THR A 113 -6.50 0.11 11.43
N VAL A 114 -7.08 0.99 10.61
CA VAL A 114 -8.05 2.01 11.06
C VAL A 114 -9.27 1.35 11.72
N LEU A 115 -9.79 0.27 11.15
CA LEU A 115 -10.89 -0.50 11.73
C LEU A 115 -10.51 -1.08 13.10
N PHE A 116 -9.36 -1.75 13.20
CA PHE A 116 -8.90 -2.35 14.45
C PHE A 116 -8.54 -1.32 15.53
N VAL A 117 -8.02 -0.15 15.16
CA VAL A 117 -7.85 1.00 16.08
C VAL A 117 -9.20 1.46 16.62
N GLY A 118 -10.23 1.53 15.76
CA GLY A 118 -11.60 1.84 16.19
C GLY A 118 -12.15 0.83 17.19
N ILE A 119 -11.96 -0.47 16.90
CA ILE A 119 -12.36 -1.57 17.80
C ILE A 119 -11.61 -1.49 19.14
N ASP A 120 -10.29 -1.29 19.10
CA ASP A 120 -9.45 -1.17 20.30
C ASP A 120 -9.93 -0.03 21.22
N ARG A 121 -10.20 1.15 20.64
CA ARG A 121 -10.75 2.29 21.38
C ARG A 121 -12.13 1.99 21.96
N LEU A 122 -13.00 1.31 21.22
CA LEU A 122 -14.33 0.92 21.69
C LEU A 122 -14.25 -0.08 22.85
N LEU A 123 -13.40 -1.09 22.74
CA LEU A 123 -13.19 -2.09 23.79
C LEU A 123 -12.65 -1.48 25.07
N ASN A 124 -11.74 -0.51 24.97
CA ASN A 124 -11.20 0.19 26.12
C ASN A 124 -12.28 1.01 26.88
N VAL A 125 -13.30 1.52 26.18
CA VAL A 125 -14.41 2.26 26.79
C VAL A 125 -15.48 1.31 27.37
N ILE A 126 -15.94 0.33 26.59
CA ILE A 126 -17.05 -0.55 27.01
C ILE A 126 -16.59 -1.57 28.06
N LEU A 127 -15.39 -2.13 27.90
CA LEU A 127 -14.89 -3.25 28.69
C LEU A 127 -13.61 -2.89 29.44
N SER A 128 -13.51 -1.65 29.93
CA SER A 128 -12.29 -1.09 30.54
C SER A 128 -11.59 -2.03 31.56
N LEU A 129 -12.37 -2.62 32.49
CA LEU A 129 -11.83 -3.54 33.50
C LEU A 129 -11.21 -4.81 32.90
N LYS A 130 -11.88 -5.40 31.90
CA LYS A 130 -11.42 -6.62 31.22
C LYS A 130 -10.27 -6.31 30.26
N TYR A 131 -10.32 -5.17 29.59
CA TYR A 131 -9.28 -4.70 28.69
C TYR A 131 -7.96 -4.48 29.44
N HIS A 132 -8.02 -3.91 30.66
CA HIS A 132 -6.83 -3.68 31.46
C HIS A 132 -6.18 -4.95 31.99
N SER A 133 -6.93 -6.06 32.13
CA SER A 133 -6.41 -7.36 32.55
C SER A 133 -5.86 -8.22 31.40
N LEU A 134 -5.99 -7.76 30.14
CA LEU A 134 -5.44 -8.48 28.98
C LEU A 134 -3.92 -8.40 28.92
N ASN A 135 -3.31 -9.47 28.41
CA ASN A 135 -1.91 -9.49 28.06
C ASN A 135 -1.67 -8.69 26.77
N LYS A 136 -1.31 -7.40 26.94
CA LYS A 136 -1.14 -6.41 25.86
C LYS A 136 -0.29 -6.89 24.67
N PRO A 137 0.91 -7.49 24.84
CA PRO A 137 1.69 -7.98 23.70
C PRO A 137 0.99 -9.10 22.92
N ILE A 138 0.36 -10.06 23.60
CA ILE A 138 -0.37 -11.15 22.93
C ILE A 138 -1.55 -10.58 22.15
N TYR A 139 -2.32 -9.69 22.76
CA TYR A 139 -3.43 -9.00 22.11
C TYR A 139 -2.97 -8.24 20.87
N PHE A 140 -1.89 -7.46 20.97
CA PHE A 140 -1.33 -6.73 19.85
C PHE A 140 -0.89 -7.65 18.70
N THR A 141 -0.25 -8.79 19.00
CA THR A 141 0.13 -9.78 17.99
C THR A 141 -1.09 -10.35 17.28
N ILE A 142 -2.13 -10.74 18.01
CA ILE A 142 -3.38 -11.28 17.41
C ILE A 142 -4.02 -10.26 16.48
N VAL A 143 -4.15 -9.00 16.93
CA VAL A 143 -4.73 -7.92 16.11
C VAL A 143 -3.87 -7.65 14.88
N SER A 144 -2.55 -7.60 15.02
CA SER A 144 -1.62 -7.38 13.90
C SER A 144 -1.69 -8.50 12.88
N CYS A 145 -1.81 -9.76 13.31
CA CYS A 145 -2.07 -10.89 12.41
C CYS A 145 -3.41 -10.71 11.69
N GLY A 146 -4.48 -10.36 12.41
CA GLY A 146 -5.80 -10.11 11.83
C GLY A 146 -5.81 -9.03 10.76
N ILE A 147 -5.04 -7.94 10.95
CA ILE A 147 -4.88 -6.86 9.97
C ILE A 147 -4.31 -7.38 8.64
N LEU A 148 -3.35 -8.32 8.69
CA LEU A 148 -2.60 -8.80 7.54
C LEU A 148 -3.27 -9.97 6.78
N VAL A 149 -4.17 -10.73 7.42
CA VAL A 149 -4.81 -11.90 6.79
C VAL A 149 -5.50 -11.54 5.47
N TYR A 150 -6.36 -10.52 5.47
CA TYR A 150 -7.09 -10.12 4.27
C TYR A 150 -6.19 -9.55 3.15
N PRO A 151 -5.28 -8.58 3.42
CA PRO A 151 -4.34 -8.08 2.43
C PRO A 151 -3.52 -9.18 1.74
N ILE A 152 -3.01 -10.13 2.53
CA ILE A 152 -2.23 -11.26 2.01
C ILE A 152 -3.09 -12.16 1.13
N TYR A 153 -4.33 -12.47 1.56
CA TYR A 153 -5.27 -13.26 0.77
C TYR A 153 -5.60 -12.58 -0.56
N ALA A 154 -5.92 -11.28 -0.55
CA ALA A 154 -6.25 -10.52 -1.76
C ALA A 154 -5.11 -10.49 -2.78
N VAL A 155 -3.87 -10.33 -2.31
CA VAL A 155 -2.68 -10.34 -3.17
C VAL A 155 -2.35 -11.74 -3.67
N SER A 156 -2.57 -12.77 -2.87
CA SER A 156 -2.39 -14.18 -3.30
C SER A 156 -3.38 -14.59 -4.40
N LEU A 157 -4.64 -14.13 -4.28
CA LEU A 157 -5.67 -14.37 -5.29
C LEU A 157 -5.33 -13.68 -6.62
N THR A 158 -4.86 -12.43 -6.55
CA THR A 158 -4.47 -11.67 -7.74
C THR A 158 -3.23 -12.26 -8.42
N ILE A 159 -2.22 -12.73 -7.66
CA ILE A 159 -1.10 -13.51 -8.20
C ILE A 159 -1.64 -14.74 -8.95
N SER A 160 -2.50 -15.53 -8.31
CA SER A 160 -3.07 -16.75 -8.91
C SER A 160 -3.83 -16.44 -10.21
N GLY A 161 -4.55 -15.31 -10.27
CA GLY A 161 -5.22 -14.83 -11.48
C GLY A 161 -4.24 -14.46 -12.60
N VAL A 162 -3.15 -13.77 -12.28
CA VAL A 162 -2.08 -13.43 -13.24
C VAL A 162 -1.42 -14.69 -13.79
N TRP A 163 -1.14 -15.69 -12.95
CA TRP A 163 -0.55 -16.97 -13.37
C TRP A 163 -1.49 -17.83 -14.22
N SER A 164 -2.80 -17.75 -13.98
CA SER A 164 -3.80 -18.54 -14.71
C SER A 164 -4.03 -18.06 -16.15
N HIS A 165 -3.67 -16.82 -16.47
CA HIS A 165 -3.82 -16.26 -17.81
C HIS A 165 -2.53 -15.59 -18.31
N PRO A 166 -1.51 -16.39 -18.69
CA PRO A 166 -0.21 -15.88 -19.15
C PRO A 166 -0.28 -15.07 -20.45
N ASN A 167 -1.37 -15.18 -21.21
CA ASN A 167 -1.51 -14.58 -22.54
C ASN A 167 -1.95 -13.11 -22.53
N TRP A 168 -2.27 -12.52 -21.37
CA TRP A 168 -2.52 -11.06 -21.25
C TRP A 168 -1.25 -10.29 -20.82
N LEU A 169 -0.09 -10.95 -20.87
CA LEU A 169 1.15 -10.51 -20.22
C LEU A 169 2.23 -10.02 -21.21
N ILE A 170 1.86 -9.83 -22.49
CA ILE A 170 2.72 -9.30 -23.55
C ILE A 170 2.00 -8.16 -24.26
#